data_AF-A0A843BB65-F1
#
_entry.id   AF-A0A843BB65-F1
#
_cell.length_a   1.000
_cell.length_b   1.000
_cell.length_c   1.000
_cell.angle_alpha   90.00
_cell.angle_beta   90.00
_cell.angle_gamma   90.00
#
_symmetry.space_group_name_H-M   'P 1'
#
loop_
_entity.id
_entity.type
_entity.pdbx_description
1 polymer ?
#
loop_
_entity_poly.entity_id
_entity_poly.type
_entity_poly.pdbx_seq_one_letter_code
_entity_poly.pdbx_strand_id
1 'polypeptide(L)'
;MGADLVPETIFYHKTNIQKTVKVTMGDIIWGNGSNVLSASSFVLNVTHRKDGNRGDYSDMEKITVTSADLPGMPHNMDDWTEGSLRTCVVDAFLKCEVERRDESGTIMGKISHSGAGGY
;
A
#
# COMPACT_ATOMS: atom_id res chain seq x y z
N MET A 1 48.86 -15.36 -15.67
CA MET A 1 48.02 -14.17 -15.89
C MET A 1 46.66 -14.47 -15.29
N GLY A 2 46.54 -14.27 -13.98
CA GLY A 2 45.30 -14.48 -13.22
C GLY A 2 44.71 -13.12 -12.91
N ALA A 3 43.42 -12.96 -13.17
CA ALA A 3 42.63 -11.89 -12.60
C ALA A 3 42.52 -12.12 -11.10
N ASP A 4 42.74 -11.07 -10.30
CA ASP A 4 42.08 -11.03 -9.00
C ASP A 4 41.65 -9.60 -8.69
N LEU A 5 40.33 -9.48 -8.55
CA LEU A 5 39.60 -8.28 -8.25
C LEU A 5 39.80 -7.98 -6.77
N VAL A 6 40.27 -6.77 -6.44
CA VAL A 6 40.34 -6.31 -5.06
C VAL A 6 38.92 -6.10 -4.51
N PRO A 7 38.52 -6.75 -3.39
CA PRO A 7 37.31 -6.34 -2.69
C PRO A 7 37.65 -5.16 -1.77
N GLU A 8 37.15 -3.97 -2.12
CA GLU A 8 37.12 -2.84 -1.19
C GLU A 8 36.23 -3.20 0.00
N THR A 9 36.87 -3.49 1.13
CA THR A 9 36.21 -3.77 2.40
C THR A 9 35.81 -2.43 3.03
N ILE A 10 34.52 -2.07 2.95
CA ILE A 10 33.97 -0.97 3.74
C ILE A 10 33.35 -1.56 5.01
N PHE A 11 33.99 -1.29 6.15
CA PHE A 11 33.46 -1.60 7.47
C PHE A 11 32.31 -0.65 7.83
N TYR A 12 31.09 -1.17 7.96
CA TYR A 12 30.03 -0.51 8.72
C TYR A 12 29.70 -1.35 9.96
N HIS A 13 30.26 -0.96 11.10
CA HIS A 13 29.76 -1.38 12.41
C HIS A 13 28.50 -0.59 12.75
N LYS A 14 27.34 -1.07 12.31
CA LYS A 14 26.05 -0.88 13.01
C LYS A 14 25.20 -2.12 12.77
N THR A 15 24.68 -2.67 13.86
CA THR A 15 23.83 -3.85 13.92
C THR A 15 22.70 -3.76 12.89
N ASN A 16 22.88 -4.43 11.74
CA ASN A 16 21.90 -4.49 10.68
C ASN A 16 20.86 -5.54 11.06
N ILE A 17 19.86 -5.14 11.83
CA ILE A 17 18.59 -5.88 11.84
C ILE A 17 17.91 -5.49 10.53
N GLN A 18 18.20 -6.19 9.44
CA GLN A 18 17.36 -6.12 8.25
C GLN A 18 16.01 -6.73 8.62
N LYS A 19 15.13 -5.92 9.21
CA LYS A 19 13.73 -6.31 9.43
C LYS A 19 13.10 -6.42 8.04
N THR A 20 12.77 -7.64 7.66
CA THR A 20 12.24 -7.97 6.34
C THR A 20 10.92 -7.24 6.14
N VAL A 21 10.90 -6.22 5.26
CA VAL A 21 9.66 -5.69 4.70
C VAL A 21 9.03 -6.83 3.90
N LYS A 22 7.92 -7.39 4.40
CA LYS A 22 7.22 -8.46 3.68
C LYS A 22 6.54 -7.83 2.47
N VAL A 23 7.15 -8.02 1.30
CA VAL A 23 6.59 -7.67 0.01
C VAL A 23 5.51 -8.69 -0.33
N THR A 24 4.25 -8.26 -0.42
CA THR A 24 3.08 -9.10 -0.75
C THR A 24 2.57 -8.78 -2.15
N MET A 25 3.49 -8.60 -3.09
CA MET A 25 3.18 -8.28 -4.49
C MET A 25 2.23 -9.34 -5.07
N GLY A 26 1.03 -8.89 -5.48
CA GLY A 26 -0.02 -9.73 -6.05
C GLY A 26 -1.21 -10.00 -5.13
N ASP A 27 -1.09 -9.60 -3.85
CA ASP A 27 -2.21 -9.64 -2.92
C ASP A 27 -3.19 -8.50 -3.23
N ILE A 28 -4.48 -8.84 -3.18
CA ILE A 28 -5.55 -7.88 -3.46
C ILE A 28 -6.60 -7.99 -2.36
N ILE A 29 -6.97 -6.85 -1.79
CA ILE A 29 -8.07 -6.72 -0.85
C ILE A 29 -9.06 -5.69 -1.37
N TRP A 30 -10.32 -5.87 -1.02
CA TRP A 30 -11.37 -4.90 -1.33
C TRP A 30 -12.15 -4.54 -0.08
N GLY A 31 -12.70 -3.33 -0.09
CA GLY A 31 -13.41 -2.80 1.06
C GLY A 31 -13.96 -1.42 0.80
N ASN A 32 -14.70 -0.89 1.78
CA ASN A 32 -15.15 0.49 1.74
C ASN A 32 -14.13 1.40 2.41
N GLY A 33 -13.77 2.51 1.75
CA GLY A 33 -12.92 3.50 2.39
C GLY A 33 -13.65 4.20 3.52
N SER A 34 -12.92 4.50 4.58
CA SER A 34 -13.41 5.20 5.76
C SER A 34 -12.28 6.00 6.38
N ASN A 35 -12.64 6.96 7.23
CA ASN A 35 -11.73 7.73 8.08
C ASN A 35 -10.37 8.10 7.42
N VAL A 36 -10.38 9.19 6.63
CA VAL A 36 -9.14 9.77 6.07
C VAL A 36 -8.24 10.26 7.20
N LEU A 37 -6.99 9.81 7.18
CA LEU A 37 -5.96 10.07 8.20
C LEU A 37 -4.96 11.14 7.75
N SER A 38 -4.76 11.30 6.43
CA SER A 38 -3.94 12.35 5.81
C SER A 38 -4.31 12.53 4.34
N ALA A 39 -3.66 13.44 3.63
CA ALA A 39 -3.87 13.66 2.19
C ALA A 39 -3.65 12.41 1.32
N SER A 40 -2.95 11.38 1.82
CA SER A 40 -2.64 10.14 1.09
C SER A 40 -2.92 8.87 1.89
N SER A 41 -3.58 8.96 3.06
CA SER A 41 -3.85 7.79 3.89
C SER A 41 -5.25 7.77 4.48
N PHE A 42 -5.81 6.56 4.62
CA PHE A 42 -7.17 6.33 5.11
C PHE A 42 -7.31 4.90 5.66
N VAL A 43 -8.49 4.58 6.22
CA VAL A 43 -8.82 3.24 6.69
C VAL A 43 -9.69 2.52 5.66
N LEU A 44 -9.26 1.34 5.21
CA LEU A 44 -10.08 0.45 4.40
C LEU A 44 -10.80 -0.56 5.30
N ASN A 45 -12.13 -0.55 5.27
CA ASN A 45 -12.95 -1.59 5.88
C ASN A 45 -13.01 -2.77 4.93
N VAL A 46 -12.10 -3.72 5.11
CA VAL A 46 -11.91 -4.86 4.22
C VAL A 46 -13.11 -5.80 4.30
N THR A 47 -13.77 -6.00 3.16
CA THR A 47 -14.90 -6.91 3.03
C THR A 47 -14.53 -8.16 2.22
N HIS A 48 -13.52 -8.07 1.34
CA HIS A 48 -13.09 -9.19 0.51
C HIS A 48 -11.57 -9.27 0.41
N ARG A 49 -11.07 -10.48 0.26
CA ARG A 49 -9.64 -10.79 0.10
C ARG A 49 -9.53 -11.78 -1.05
N LYS A 50 -8.56 -11.57 -1.94
CA LYS A 50 -8.33 -12.46 -3.07
C LYS A 50 -7.82 -13.81 -2.58
N ASP A 51 -8.31 -14.87 -3.20
CA ASP A 51 -7.82 -16.22 -2.96
C ASP A 51 -6.32 -16.34 -3.27
N GLY A 52 -5.59 -16.96 -2.36
CA GLY A 52 -4.14 -17.11 -2.49
C GLY A 52 -3.33 -15.88 -2.09
N ASN A 53 -3.96 -14.85 -1.47
CA ASN A 53 -3.23 -13.81 -0.76
C ASN A 53 -2.23 -14.43 0.24
N ARG A 54 -1.03 -13.86 0.30
CA ARG A 54 0.09 -14.34 1.15
C ARG A 54 0.17 -13.61 2.48
N GLY A 55 -0.51 -12.47 2.60
CA GLY A 55 -0.64 -11.65 3.79
C GLY A 55 -1.93 -11.94 4.57
N ASP A 56 -1.85 -11.74 5.88
CA ASP A 56 -3.01 -11.70 6.76
C ASP A 56 -3.53 -10.26 6.84
N TYR A 57 -4.78 -10.08 6.42
CA TYR A 57 -5.45 -8.80 6.34
C TYR A 57 -6.62 -8.76 7.32
N SER A 58 -6.60 -7.81 8.24
CA SER A 58 -7.68 -7.54 9.19
C SER A 58 -8.88 -6.92 8.48
N ASP A 59 -10.04 -6.89 9.16
CA ASP A 59 -11.24 -6.25 8.62
C ASP A 59 -11.12 -4.72 8.55
N MET A 60 -10.14 -4.14 9.25
CA MET A 60 -9.77 -2.74 9.19
C MET A 60 -8.28 -2.62 8.92
N GLU A 61 -7.92 -2.03 7.79
CA GLU A 61 -6.53 -1.85 7.39
C GLU A 61 -6.23 -0.37 7.15
N LYS A 62 -5.09 0.10 7.65
CA LYS A 62 -4.60 1.45 7.32
C LYS A 62 -3.88 1.37 5.98
N ILE A 63 -4.27 2.24 5.07
CA ILE A 63 -3.70 2.33 3.73
C ILE A 63 -2.97 3.65 3.58
N THR A 64 -1.74 3.60 3.09
CA THR A 64 -1.03 4.71 2.47
C THR A 64 -1.02 4.48 0.97
N VAL A 65 -1.59 5.42 0.22
CA VAL A 65 -1.68 5.34 -1.23
C VAL A 65 -0.30 5.54 -1.83
N THR A 66 0.14 4.62 -2.68
CA THR A 66 1.38 4.77 -3.48
C THR A 66 1.09 5.17 -4.93
N SER A 67 -0.09 4.84 -5.43
CA SER A 67 -0.67 5.34 -6.67
C SER A 67 -2.18 5.10 -6.66
N ALA A 68 -2.92 5.83 -7.49
CA ALA A 68 -4.35 5.62 -7.57
C ALA A 68 -4.95 5.87 -8.95
N ASP A 69 -6.02 5.15 -9.22
CA ASP A 69 -6.96 5.38 -10.31
C ASP A 69 -8.33 5.68 -9.69
N LEU A 70 -8.48 6.94 -9.24
CA LEU A 70 -9.66 7.45 -8.55
C LEU A 70 -10.21 8.66 -9.31
N PRO A 71 -11.36 8.52 -9.98
CA PRO A 71 -12.06 9.64 -10.61
C PRO A 71 -12.27 10.79 -9.62
N GLY A 72 -11.89 12.01 -10.03
CA GLY A 72 -12.01 13.21 -9.20
C GLY A 72 -10.75 13.58 -8.40
N MET A 73 -9.70 12.75 -8.41
CA MET A 73 -8.42 13.10 -7.81
C MET A 73 -7.53 13.91 -8.78
N PRO A 74 -6.73 14.87 -8.27
CA PRO A 74 -5.66 15.49 -9.05
C PRO A 74 -4.68 14.45 -9.60
N HIS A 75 -4.14 14.70 -10.78
CA HIS A 75 -3.18 13.79 -11.41
C HIS A 75 -1.87 13.66 -10.63
N ASN A 76 -1.39 14.76 -10.05
CA ASN A 76 -0.23 14.76 -9.17
C ASN A 76 -0.67 14.54 -7.72
N MET A 77 -0.03 13.58 -7.03
CA MET A 77 -0.28 13.28 -5.63
C MET A 77 0.15 14.41 -4.68
N ASP A 78 1.10 15.26 -5.08
CA ASP A 78 1.52 16.42 -4.28
C ASP A 78 0.41 17.47 -4.13
N ASP A 79 -0.55 17.50 -5.06
CA ASP A 79 -1.70 18.40 -5.04
C ASP A 79 -2.90 17.81 -4.27
N TRP A 80 -2.74 16.60 -3.73
CA TRP A 80 -3.81 15.96 -2.98
C TRP A 80 -4.03 16.66 -1.64
N THR A 81 -5.31 16.71 -1.25
CA THR A 81 -5.72 17.19 0.05
C THR A 81 -6.53 16.11 0.75
N GLU A 82 -6.64 16.20 2.07
CA GLU A 82 -7.55 15.33 2.83
C GLU A 82 -9.00 15.44 2.32
N GLY A 83 -9.43 16.62 1.87
CA GLY A 83 -10.77 16.85 1.35
C GLY A 83 -11.02 16.15 0.01
N SER A 84 -10.07 16.26 -0.93
CA SER A 84 -10.19 15.58 -2.23
C SER A 84 -10.15 14.07 -2.06
N LEU A 85 -9.23 13.56 -1.23
CA LEU A 85 -9.15 12.13 -0.94
C LEU A 85 -10.44 11.63 -0.30
N ARG A 86 -10.93 12.33 0.74
CA ARG A 86 -12.18 11.99 1.45
C ARG A 86 -13.36 11.85 0.51
N THR A 87 -13.50 12.78 -0.43
CA THR A 87 -14.60 12.78 -1.41
C THR A 87 -14.56 11.55 -2.32
N CYS A 88 -13.36 11.03 -2.61
CA CYS A 88 -13.19 9.91 -3.52
C CYS A 88 -13.21 8.54 -2.81
N VAL A 89 -12.81 8.45 -1.54
CA VAL A 89 -12.62 7.16 -0.86
C VAL A 89 -13.70 6.82 0.15
N VAL A 90 -14.31 7.80 0.82
CA VAL A 90 -15.28 7.51 1.89
C VAL A 90 -16.53 6.88 1.28
N ASP A 91 -16.97 5.76 1.87
CA ASP A 91 -18.09 4.92 1.45
C ASP A 91 -17.94 4.26 0.07
N ALA A 92 -16.97 4.70 -0.73
CA ALA A 92 -16.65 4.12 -2.03
C ALA A 92 -16.13 2.68 -1.87
N PHE A 93 -16.54 1.81 -2.78
CA PHE A 93 -16.03 0.45 -2.85
C PHE A 93 -14.70 0.44 -3.60
N LEU A 94 -13.63 0.05 -2.92
CA LEU A 94 -12.25 0.22 -3.35
C LEU A 94 -11.56 -1.13 -3.48
N LYS A 95 -10.69 -1.23 -4.48
CA LYS A 95 -9.68 -2.27 -4.61
C LYS A 95 -8.34 -1.70 -4.14
N CYS A 96 -7.62 -2.47 -3.33
CA CYS A 96 -6.24 -2.20 -2.94
C CYS A 96 -5.34 -3.32 -3.45
N GLU A 97 -4.45 -2.99 -4.39
CA GLU A 97 -3.34 -3.85 -4.77
C GLU A 97 -2.19 -3.62 -3.79
N VAL A 98 -1.93 -4.63 -2.95
CA VAL A 98 -0.96 -4.50 -1.85
C VAL A 98 0.45 -4.66 -2.41
N GLU A 99 1.29 -3.65 -2.20
CA GLU A 99 2.70 -3.72 -2.59
C GLU A 99 3.56 -4.18 -1.42
N ARG A 100 3.34 -3.60 -0.24
CA ARG A 100 4.05 -3.95 1.00
C ARG A 100 3.28 -3.52 2.24
N ARG A 101 3.73 -4.00 3.40
CA ARG A 101 3.35 -3.49 4.72
C ARG A 101 4.58 -2.90 5.40
N ASP A 102 4.43 -1.71 5.96
CA ASP A 102 5.50 -1.05 6.70
C ASP A 102 5.63 -1.59 8.13
N GLU A 103 6.62 -1.08 8.88
CA GLU A 103 6.90 -1.53 10.24
C GLU A 103 5.77 -1.19 11.24
N SER A 104 4.92 -0.21 10.92
CA SER A 104 3.76 0.16 11.73
C SER A 104 2.54 -0.74 11.50
N GLY A 105 2.63 -1.63 10.49
CA GLY A 105 1.51 -2.44 10.04
C GLY A 105 0.65 -1.76 8.98
N THR A 106 1.01 -0.55 8.53
CA THR A 106 0.28 0.18 7.49
C THR A 106 0.59 -0.41 6.11
N ILE A 107 -0.45 -0.65 5.33
CA ILE A 107 -0.34 -1.14 3.97
C ILE A 107 0.04 0.02 3.05
N MET A 108 0.98 -0.22 2.15
CA MET A 108 1.29 0.65 1.04
C MET A 108 0.82 -0.02 -0.25
N GLY A 109 -0.05 0.63 -1.01
CA GLY A 109 -0.70 0.00 -2.14
C GLY A 109 -1.35 0.95 -3.14
N LYS A 110 -1.72 0.35 -4.28
CA LYS A 110 -2.41 1.04 -5.37
C LYS A 110 -3.91 0.97 -5.18
N ILE A 111 -4.60 2.11 -5.28
CA ILE A 111 -6.03 2.20 -5.00
C ILE A 111 -6.82 2.51 -6.26
N SER A 112 -7.91 1.79 -6.48
CA SER A 112 -8.87 2.11 -7.53
C SER A 112 -10.31 1.86 -7.09
N HIS A 113 -11.28 2.55 -7.70
CA HIS A 113 -12.69 2.20 -7.54
C HIS A 113 -12.95 0.83 -8.14
N SER A 114 -13.62 -0.03 -7.38
CA SER A 114 -14.08 -1.33 -7.86
C SER A 114 -15.57 -1.23 -8.11
N GLY A 115 -16.02 -1.65 -9.30
CA GLY A 115 -17.44 -1.84 -9.55
C GLY A 115 -17.99 -2.91 -8.61
N ALA A 116 -19.23 -2.74 -8.13
CA ALA A 116 -19.93 -3.75 -7.32
C ALA A 116 -20.32 -5.02 -8.11
N GLY A 117 -19.85 -5.18 -9.35
CA GLY A 117 -20.20 -6.28 -10.25
C GLY A 117 -18.97 -7.05 -10.69
N GLY A 118 -18.70 -8.17 -10.04
CA GLY A 118 -17.70 -9.14 -10.48
C GLY A 118 -16.91 -9.77 -9.35
N TYR A 119 -17.61 -10.45 -8.43
CA TYR A 119 -17.04 -11.57 -7.69
C TYR A 119 -17.36 -12.86 -8.46
#